data_AF-A0A838E696-F1
#
_entry.id   AF-A0A838E696-F1
#
_cell.length_a   1.000
_cell.length_b   1.000
_cell.length_c   1.000
_cell.angle_alpha   90.00
_cell.angle_beta   90.00
_cell.angle_gamma   90.00
#
_symmetry.space_group_name_H-M   'P 1'
#
loop_
_entity.id
_entity.type
_entity.pdbx_description
1 polymer ?
#
loop_
_entity_poly.entity_id
_entity_poly.type
_entity_poly.pdbx_seq_one_letter_code
_entity_poly.pdbx_strand_id
1 'polypeptide(L)'
;MLRGRKRMPEPLVVPWERFQGQAERVERARQALLGCLPVGRVDPAPVPVGLDLLHDELRVVRAELGAWRVEPVDARWEACRDGIDEALAAVPEARRIAASTTELEELLDAVGQCVAPLDAWRDAERSWLRLRVR
;
A
#
# COMPACT_ATOMS: atom_id res chain seq x y z
N MET A 1 35.92 -11.07 -0.94
CA MET A 1 35.40 -11.03 0.44
C MET A 1 33.88 -10.85 0.40
N LEU A 2 33.11 -11.90 0.66
CA LEU A 2 31.65 -11.82 0.74
C LEU A 2 31.28 -11.16 2.07
N ARG A 3 30.83 -9.91 2.07
CA ARG A 3 30.22 -9.28 3.25
C ARG A 3 29.00 -10.12 3.64
N GLY A 4 28.95 -10.59 4.88
CA GLY A 4 27.79 -11.30 5.42
C GLY A 4 26.50 -10.51 5.19
N ARG A 5 25.46 -11.21 4.75
CA ARG A 5 24.13 -10.61 4.50
C ARG A 5 23.56 -10.16 5.84
N LYS A 6 23.28 -8.87 6.00
CA LYS A 6 22.64 -8.34 7.22
C LYS A 6 21.32 -9.08 7.49
N ARG A 7 21.07 -9.46 8.74
CA ARG A 7 19.89 -10.22 9.17
C ARG A 7 19.04 -9.41 10.14
N MET A 8 17.76 -9.74 10.21
CA MET A 8 16.88 -9.18 11.24
C MET A 8 17.20 -9.83 12.58
N PRO A 9 17.25 -9.08 13.71
CA PRO A 9 17.35 -9.67 15.04
C PRO A 9 16.21 -10.66 15.30
N GLU A 10 16.49 -11.73 16.05
CA GLU A 10 15.55 -12.84 16.29
C GLU A 10 14.15 -12.41 16.78
N PRO A 11 14.01 -11.49 17.76
CA PRO A 11 12.68 -11.03 18.21
C PRO A 11 11.88 -10.29 17.13
N LEU A 12 12.54 -9.81 16.08
CA LEU A 12 11.97 -9.00 15.02
C LEU A 12 11.70 -9.78 13.73
N VAL A 13 12.13 -11.05 13.63
CA VAL A 13 11.96 -11.86 12.42
C VAL A 13 10.49 -12.03 12.06
N VAL A 14 9.66 -12.50 13.01
CA VAL A 14 8.24 -12.74 12.74
C VAL A 14 7.49 -11.44 12.42
N PRO A 15 7.60 -10.35 13.20
CA PRO A 15 7.01 -9.06 12.84
C PRO A 15 7.45 -8.56 11.45
N TRP A 16 8.73 -8.72 11.11
CA TRP A 16 9.25 -8.33 9.80
C TRP A 16 8.60 -9.13 8.66
N GLU A 17 8.49 -10.46 8.80
CA GLU A 17 7.81 -11.30 7.80
C GLU A 17 6.34 -10.92 7.63
N ARG A 18 5.65 -10.60 8.73
CA ARG A 18 4.25 -10.11 8.69
C ARG A 18 4.15 -8.78 7.96
N PHE A 19 5.05 -7.84 8.24
CA PHE A 19 5.13 -6.58 7.53
C PHE A 19 5.38 -6.81 6.02
N GLN A 20 6.34 -7.65 5.65
CA GLN A 20 6.66 -7.91 4.23
C GLN A 20 5.46 -8.45 3.47
N GLY A 21 4.76 -9.44 4.04
CA GLY A 21 3.58 -10.02 3.42
C GLY A 21 2.46 -8.99 3.21
N GLN A 22 2.22 -8.12 4.19
CA GLN A 22 1.22 -7.07 4.06
C GLN A 22 1.64 -5.96 3.09
N ALA A 23 2.91 -5.54 3.11
CA ALA A 23 3.45 -4.55 2.19
C ALA A 23 3.35 -5.02 0.73
N GLU A 24 3.63 -6.30 0.47
CA GLU A 24 3.47 -6.90 -0.85
C GLU A 24 2.00 -6.90 -1.31
N ARG A 25 1.06 -7.22 -0.41
CA ARG A 25 -0.38 -7.19 -0.72
C ARG A 25 -0.85 -5.77 -1.07
N VAL A 26 -0.46 -4.77 -0.28
CA VAL A 26 -0.78 -3.35 -0.55
C VAL A 26 -0.20 -2.89 -1.88
N GLU A 27 1.06 -3.23 -2.17
CA GLU A 27 1.69 -2.85 -3.44
C GLU A 27 1.03 -3.56 -4.63
N ARG A 28 0.69 -4.84 -4.52
CA ARG A 28 -0.04 -5.56 -5.58
C ARG A 28 -1.40 -4.92 -5.86
N ALA A 29 -2.16 -4.55 -4.82
CA ALA A 29 -3.44 -3.88 -4.99
C ALA A 29 -3.30 -2.48 -5.60
N ARG A 30 -2.29 -1.71 -5.17
CA ARG A 30 -1.93 -0.42 -5.80
C ARG A 30 -1.63 -0.60 -7.28
N GLN A 31 -0.78 -1.55 -7.64
CA GLN A 31 -0.40 -1.80 -9.04
C GLN A 31 -1.60 -2.29 -9.87
N ALA A 32 -2.50 -3.08 -9.29
CA ALA A 32 -3.74 -3.49 -9.95
C ALA A 32 -4.62 -2.27 -10.30
N LEU A 33 -4.80 -1.33 -9.37
CA LEU A 33 -5.52 -0.09 -9.63
C LEU A 33 -4.82 0.77 -10.70
N LEU A 34 -3.51 0.99 -10.57
CA LEU A 34 -2.75 1.78 -11.54
C LEU A 34 -2.77 1.16 -12.94
N GLY A 35 -2.80 -0.16 -13.04
CA GLY A 35 -2.94 -0.88 -14.31
C GLY A 35 -4.31 -0.74 -14.97
N CYS A 36 -5.33 -0.24 -14.25
CA CYS A 36 -6.64 0.08 -14.82
C CYS A 36 -6.68 1.48 -15.47
N LEU A 37 -5.66 2.32 -15.26
CA LEU A 37 -5.61 3.65 -15.84
C LEU A 37 -5.38 3.56 -17.36
N PRO A 38 -6.06 4.39 -18.16
CA PRO A 38 -5.93 4.39 -19.62
C PRO A 38 -4.64 5.11 -20.08
N VAL A 39 -3.49 4.69 -19.55
CA VAL A 39 -2.16 5.23 -19.85
C VAL A 39 -1.38 4.25 -20.74
N GLY A 40 -1.78 4.10 -22.00
CA GLY A 40 -1.07 3.20 -22.93
C GLY A 40 -1.89 2.72 -24.14
N ARG A 41 -1.40 1.66 -24.80
CA ARG A 41 -2.01 1.06 -26.01
C ARG A 41 -2.86 -0.20 -25.76
N VAL A 42 -3.02 -0.59 -24.50
CA VAL A 42 -3.79 -1.78 -24.10
C VAL A 42 -5.15 -1.32 -23.60
N ASP A 43 -6.20 -2.10 -23.90
CA ASP A 43 -7.54 -1.90 -23.34
C ASP A 43 -7.53 -2.33 -21.86
N PRO A 44 -7.48 -1.38 -20.90
CA PRO A 44 -7.31 -1.71 -19.49
C PRO A 44 -8.63 -2.22 -18.91
N ALA A 45 -8.55 -2.94 -17.79
CA ALA A 45 -9.75 -3.20 -17.00
C ALA A 45 -10.36 -1.87 -16.52
N PRO A 46 -11.69 -1.80 -16.30
CA PRO A 46 -12.32 -0.57 -15.83
C PRO A 46 -11.79 -0.14 -14.45
N VAL A 47 -11.50 1.15 -14.27
CA VAL A 47 -11.01 1.72 -13.00
C VAL A 47 -11.87 1.36 -11.78
N PRO A 48 -13.22 1.32 -11.85
CA PRO A 48 -14.03 0.88 -10.71
C PRO A 48 -13.67 -0.53 -10.20
N VAL A 49 -13.25 -1.45 -11.09
CA VAL A 49 -12.79 -2.80 -10.71
C VAL A 49 -11.49 -2.72 -9.91
N GLY A 50 -10.53 -1.90 -10.36
CA GLY A 50 -9.28 -1.66 -9.62
C GLY A 50 -9.52 -1.03 -8.25
N LEU A 51 -10.49 -0.12 -8.14
CA LEU A 51 -10.87 0.53 -6.88
C LEU A 51 -11.50 -0.47 -5.89
N ASP A 52 -12.35 -1.39 -6.39
CA ASP A 52 -12.93 -2.45 -5.56
C ASP A 52 -11.86 -3.39 -5.02
N LEU A 53 -10.93 -3.83 -5.88
CA LEU A 53 -9.81 -4.68 -5.49
C LEU A 53 -8.92 -3.99 -4.44
N LEU A 54 -8.60 -2.70 -4.64
CA LEU A 54 -7.84 -1.93 -3.67
C LEU A 54 -8.56 -1.86 -2.33
N HIS A 55 -9.85 -1.48 -2.34
CA HIS A 55 -10.65 -1.34 -1.13
C HIS A 55 -10.74 -2.65 -0.33
N ASP A 56 -11.04 -3.76 -1.00
CA ASP A 56 -11.17 -5.06 -0.33
C ASP A 56 -9.84 -5.51 0.27
N GLU A 57 -8.74 -5.36 -0.47
CA GLU A 57 -7.41 -5.72 0.02
C GLU A 57 -7.00 -4.86 1.23
N LEU A 58 -7.21 -3.54 1.14
CA LEU A 58 -6.89 -2.61 2.22
C LEU A 58 -7.69 -2.90 3.49
N ARG A 59 -8.96 -3.32 3.38
CA ARG A 59 -9.77 -3.73 4.54
C ARG A 59 -9.20 -4.96 5.23
N VAL A 60 -8.74 -5.96 4.46
CA VAL A 60 -8.13 -7.16 5.04
C VAL A 60 -6.80 -6.82 5.71
N VAL A 61 -5.92 -6.07 5.03
CA VAL A 61 -4.64 -5.62 5.61
C VAL A 61 -4.87 -4.79 6.87
N ARG A 62 -5.88 -3.91 6.87
CA ARG A 62 -6.23 -3.09 8.04
C ARG A 62 -6.62 -3.92 9.26
N ALA A 63 -7.34 -5.02 9.06
CA ALA A 63 -7.75 -5.93 10.13
C ALA A 63 -6.56 -6.73 10.68
N GLU A 64 -5.59 -7.06 9.83
CA GLU A 64 -4.38 -7.83 10.19
C GLU A 64 -3.21 -6.95 10.66
N LEU A 65 -3.33 -5.62 10.59
CA LEU A 65 -2.21 -4.69 10.72
C LEU A 65 -1.45 -4.83 12.04
N GLY A 66 -2.13 -5.23 13.12
CA GLY A 66 -1.51 -5.45 14.44
C GLY A 66 -0.43 -6.55 14.45
N ALA A 67 -0.35 -7.41 13.43
CA ALA A 67 0.55 -8.56 13.40
C ALA A 67 2.06 -8.21 13.36
N TRP A 68 2.42 -6.98 13.02
CA TRP A 68 3.82 -6.52 12.99
C TRP A 68 4.10 -5.32 13.89
N ARG A 69 3.12 -4.88 14.70
CA ARG A 69 3.30 -3.74 15.59
C ARG A 69 4.37 -4.04 16.65
N VAL A 70 5.45 -3.27 16.64
CA VAL A 70 6.54 -3.34 17.62
C VAL A 70 7.13 -1.95 17.86
N GLU A 71 7.65 -1.71 19.06
CA GLU A 71 8.16 -0.41 19.49
C GLU A 71 9.15 0.25 18.49
N PRO A 72 10.15 -0.47 17.91
CA PRO A 72 11.12 0.16 17.01
C PRO A 72 10.54 0.77 15.72
N VAL A 73 9.32 0.42 15.33
CA VAL A 73 8.64 0.94 14.13
C VAL A 73 7.22 1.44 14.43
N ASP A 74 6.86 1.70 15.68
CA ASP A 74 5.48 2.02 16.06
C ASP A 74 4.94 3.26 15.33
N ALA A 75 5.74 4.33 15.23
CA ALA A 75 5.36 5.53 14.48
C ALA A 75 5.11 5.26 12.98
N ARG A 76 5.80 4.26 12.40
CA ARG A 76 5.58 3.86 11.00
C ARG A 76 4.37 2.95 10.86
N TRP A 77 4.10 2.13 11.87
CA TRP A 77 2.87 1.39 11.99
C TRP A 77 1.65 2.30 12.01
N GLU A 78 1.69 3.36 12.83
CA GLU A 78 0.62 4.37 12.87
C GLU A 78 0.46 5.07 11.53
N ALA A 79 1.55 5.51 10.89
CA ALA A 79 1.49 6.13 9.58
C ALA A 79 0.89 5.20 8.49
N CYS A 80 1.23 3.91 8.50
CA CYS A 80 0.64 2.94 7.60
C CYS A 80 -0.86 2.74 7.87
N ARG A 81 -1.26 2.70 9.15
CA ARG A 81 -2.67 2.60 9.54
C ARG A 81 -3.46 3.80 9.02
N ASP A 82 -2.96 4.99 9.27
CA ASP A 82 -3.62 6.24 8.87
C ASP A 82 -3.68 6.34 7.35
N GLY A 83 -2.60 5.96 6.65
CA GLY A 83 -2.59 5.89 5.18
C GLY A 83 -3.61 4.90 4.60
N ILE A 84 -3.87 3.76 5.25
CA ILE A 84 -4.96 2.86 4.84
C ILE A 84 -6.32 3.52 5.07
N ASP A 85 -6.52 4.13 6.24
CA ASP A 85 -7.80 4.73 6.61
C ASP A 85 -8.14 5.92 5.66
N GLU A 86 -7.14 6.74 5.28
CA GLU A 86 -7.26 7.80 4.27
C GLU A 86 -7.57 7.23 2.87
N ALA A 87 -6.85 6.21 2.42
CA ALA A 87 -7.07 5.58 1.13
C ALA A 87 -8.48 4.96 1.02
N LEU A 88 -8.94 4.29 2.09
CA LEU A 88 -10.29 3.73 2.17
C LEU A 88 -11.36 4.82 2.13
N ALA A 89 -11.13 5.97 2.78
CA ALA A 89 -12.05 7.10 2.76
C ALA A 89 -12.13 7.78 1.38
N ALA A 90 -11.06 7.73 0.58
CA ALA A 90 -11.02 8.32 -0.76
C ALA A 90 -11.73 7.47 -1.84
N VAL A 91 -11.80 6.15 -1.66
CA VAL A 91 -12.35 5.21 -2.66
C VAL A 91 -13.78 5.56 -3.13
N PRO A 92 -14.77 5.87 -2.25
CA PRO A 92 -16.12 6.15 -2.70
C PRO A 92 -16.20 7.34 -3.67
N GLU A 93 -15.43 8.39 -3.41
CA GLU A 93 -15.37 9.57 -4.26
C GLU A 93 -14.66 9.28 -5.58
N ALA A 94 -13.54 8.55 -5.53
CA ALA A 94 -12.85 8.12 -6.74
C ALA A 94 -13.74 7.25 -7.64
N ARG A 95 -14.59 6.39 -7.06
CA ARG A 95 -15.58 5.61 -7.80
C ARG A 95 -16.62 6.49 -8.48
N ARG A 96 -17.11 7.50 -7.77
CA ARG A 96 -18.08 8.47 -8.32
C ARG A 96 -17.50 9.20 -9.52
N ILE A 97 -16.27 9.72 -9.38
CA ILE A 97 -15.55 10.42 -10.45
C ILE A 97 -15.33 9.49 -11.64
N ALA A 98 -14.80 8.29 -11.43
CA ALA A 98 -14.54 7.31 -12.49
C ALA A 98 -15.80 6.89 -13.27
N ALA A 99 -16.98 6.99 -12.66
CA ALA A 99 -18.26 6.71 -13.34
C ALA A 99 -18.86 7.94 -14.05
N SER A 100 -18.46 9.15 -13.68
CA SER A 100 -19.07 10.39 -14.17
C SER A 100 -18.22 11.21 -15.13
N THR A 101 -16.91 10.96 -15.19
CA THR A 101 -15.98 11.75 -16.00
C THR A 101 -15.40 10.96 -17.16
N THR A 102 -15.11 11.66 -18.26
CA THR A 102 -14.23 11.19 -19.34
C THR A 102 -12.87 11.87 -19.31
N GLU A 103 -12.68 12.83 -18.41
CA GLU A 103 -11.46 13.61 -18.30
C GLU A 103 -10.37 12.80 -17.56
N LEU A 104 -9.26 12.57 -18.25
CA LEU A 104 -8.16 11.77 -17.72
C LEU A 104 -7.54 12.40 -16.46
N GLU A 105 -7.40 13.73 -16.44
CA GLU A 105 -6.77 14.43 -15.32
C GLU A 105 -7.59 14.29 -14.03
N GLU A 106 -8.91 14.47 -14.09
CA GLU A 106 -9.80 14.26 -12.94
C GLU A 106 -9.72 12.83 -12.41
N LEU A 107 -9.64 11.85 -13.31
CA LEU A 107 -9.49 10.44 -12.95
C LEU A 107 -8.14 10.16 -12.30
N LEU A 108 -7.06 10.72 -12.84
CA LEU A 108 -5.70 10.55 -12.29
C LEU A 108 -5.59 11.18 -10.91
N ASP A 109 -6.17 12.37 -10.70
CA ASP A 109 -6.21 13.03 -9.40
C ASP A 109 -6.97 12.19 -8.37
N ALA A 110 -8.15 11.69 -8.75
CA ALA A 110 -8.97 10.86 -7.87
C ALA A 110 -8.29 9.55 -7.47
N VAL A 111 -7.66 8.86 -8.42
CA VAL A 111 -6.86 7.66 -8.15
C VAL A 111 -5.62 8.02 -7.31
N GLY A 112 -5.00 9.16 -7.58
CA GLY A 112 -3.91 9.73 -6.80
C GLY A 112 -4.24 9.84 -5.31
N GLN A 113 -5.43 10.36 -4.96
CA GLN A 113 -5.89 10.46 -3.57
C GLN A 113 -6.02 9.09 -2.89
N CYS A 114 -6.31 8.02 -3.64
CA CYS A 114 -6.40 6.67 -3.08
C CYS A 114 -5.02 6.05 -2.84
N VAL A 115 -4.03 6.35 -3.69
CA VAL A 115 -2.73 5.66 -3.66
C VAL A 115 -1.64 6.44 -2.95
N ALA A 116 -1.68 7.77 -2.93
CA ALA A 116 -0.63 8.59 -2.31
C ALA A 116 -0.45 8.31 -0.80
N PRO A 117 -1.51 8.18 0.02
CA PRO A 117 -1.36 7.88 1.46
C PRO A 117 -0.62 6.56 1.73
N LEU A 118 -0.72 5.60 0.80
CA LEU A 118 -0.06 4.30 0.91
C LEU A 118 1.47 4.37 0.77
N ASP A 119 2.06 5.52 0.41
CA ASP A 119 3.52 5.69 0.39
C ASP A 119 4.17 5.54 1.78
N ALA A 120 3.39 5.66 2.86
CA ALA A 120 3.82 5.35 4.22
C ALA A 120 4.45 3.94 4.36
N TRP A 121 4.02 2.98 3.54
CA TRP A 121 4.59 1.62 3.51
C TRP A 121 6.05 1.58 3.07
N ARG A 122 6.45 2.45 2.13
CA ARG A 122 7.85 2.58 1.72
C ARG A 122 8.70 3.13 2.86
N ASP A 123 8.17 4.05 3.65
CA ASP A 123 8.84 4.60 4.83
C ASP A 123 8.99 3.59 5.95
N ALA A 124 7.95 2.78 6.17
CA ALA A 124 8.00 1.66 7.09
C ALA A 124 9.06 0.64 6.67
N GLU A 125 9.13 0.26 5.40
CA GLU A 125 10.15 -0.65 4.88
C GLU A 125 11.56 -0.09 5.11
N ARG A 126 11.78 1.19 4.77
CA ARG A 126 13.08 1.87 5.02
C ARG A 126 13.46 1.83 6.50
N SER A 127 12.50 1.94 7.40
CA SER A 127 12.73 1.88 8.85
C SER A 127 13.10 0.48 9.32
N TRP A 128 12.38 -0.55 8.85
CA TRP A 128 12.73 -1.95 9.10
C TRP A 128 14.13 -2.33 8.60
N LEU A 129 14.50 -1.90 7.39
CA LEU A 129 15.82 -2.20 6.82
C LEU A 129 16.98 -1.65 7.66
N ARG A 130 16.76 -0.59 8.44
CA ARG A 130 17.75 0.00 9.36
C ARG A 130 17.97 -0.85 10.62
N LEU A 131 17.03 -1.70 11.00
CA LEU A 131 17.13 -2.59 12.17
C LEU A 131 17.99 -3.84 11.91
N ARG A 132 18.35 -4.11 10.65
CA ARG A 132 19.15 -5.29 10.31
C ARG A 132 20.59 -5.17 10.83
N VAL A 133 21.03 -6.20 11.54
CA VAL A 133 22.37 -6.34 12.11
C VAL A 133 23.27 -7.20 11.20
N ARG A 134 24.58 -7.15 11.39
CA ARG A 134 25.54 -7.97 10.62
C ARG A 134 25.57 -9.41 11.09
#